data_AF-A0A1D6FIF3-F1
#
_entry.id   AF-A0A1D6FIF3-F1
#
_cell.length_a   1.000
_cell.length_b   1.000
_cell.length_c   1.000
_cell.angle_alpha   90.00
_cell.angle_beta   90.00
_cell.angle_gamma   90.00
#
_symmetry.space_group_name_H-M   'P 1'
#
loop_
_entity.id
_entity.type
_entity.pdbx_description
1 polymer ?
#
loop_
_entity_poly.entity_id
_entity_poly.type
_entity_poly.pdbx_seq_one_letter_code
_entity_poly.pdbx_strand_id
1 'polypeptide(L)'
;MRLVGLTGGIASGKSTVSNLFKDAGVPVVDADIVARMRSGRLLACSAIEQTTEEDMSALEGGGVSADYSRRAMQGAQLLLEQRVAGAQQGGGRGGHNDGEGAATLEKGCRCWGRVPARQCVSYWYSLLAPHISWGIMWEMAKLWMKGYKVIILDIPLLFETKIDRWTNPVTVVWVNPETQIQRLMSRDGCSEEQAQNRVNAQLALDWKRSEADIVINNSGSLDDTRLQFQDVLRKVSEPLTWKERLRSRDGLISVVVCTAVGVLLARKNLL
;
A
#
# COMPACT_ATOMS: atom_id res chain seq x y z
N MET A 1 -2.25 5.66 20.14
CA MET A 1 -1.93 6.06 18.77
C MET A 1 -3.14 5.77 17.92
N ARG A 2 -3.46 6.66 16.99
CA ARG A 2 -4.49 6.51 15.96
C ARG A 2 -3.82 6.11 14.65
N LEU A 3 -4.37 5.10 13.99
CA LEU A 3 -3.90 4.61 12.71
C LEU A 3 -4.99 4.92 11.69
N VAL A 4 -4.72 5.82 10.76
CA VAL A 4 -5.71 6.22 9.76
C VAL A 4 -5.41 5.50 8.46
N GLY A 5 -6.39 4.79 7.91
CA GLY A 5 -6.25 4.16 6.61
C GLY A 5 -6.41 5.21 5.51
N LEU A 6 -5.53 5.24 4.52
CA LEU A 6 -5.69 6.03 3.31
C LEU A 6 -5.73 5.07 2.12
N THR A 7 -6.84 5.09 1.39
CA THR A 7 -7.01 4.26 0.20
C THR A 7 -7.73 5.02 -0.91
N GLY A 8 -7.77 4.43 -2.09
CA GLY A 8 -8.36 5.03 -3.29
C GLY A 8 -8.21 4.12 -4.49
N GLY A 9 -9.02 4.35 -5.52
CA GLY A 9 -8.91 3.64 -6.79
C GLY A 9 -7.74 4.14 -7.64
N ILE A 10 -7.45 3.41 -8.72
CA ILE A 10 -6.52 3.88 -9.74
C ILE A 10 -6.92 5.27 -10.23
N ALA A 11 -5.93 6.14 -10.44
CA ALA A 11 -6.12 7.53 -10.89
C ALA A 11 -7.03 8.41 -10.00
N SER A 12 -7.34 8.01 -8.76
CA SER A 12 -8.15 8.83 -7.85
C SER A 12 -7.39 10.00 -7.20
N GLY A 13 -6.06 10.02 -7.31
CA GLY A 13 -5.21 11.07 -6.71
C GLY A 13 -4.85 10.84 -5.25
N LYS A 14 -4.87 9.59 -4.79
CA LYS A 14 -4.38 9.18 -3.45
C LYS A 14 -3.01 9.76 -3.09
N SER A 15 -2.06 9.76 -4.03
CA SER A 15 -0.72 10.33 -3.83
C SER A 15 -0.74 11.84 -3.53
N THR A 16 -1.69 12.58 -4.10
CA THR A 16 -1.88 14.01 -3.80
C THR A 16 -2.25 14.21 -2.33
N VAL A 17 -3.24 13.46 -1.85
CA VAL A 17 -3.66 13.51 -0.43
C VAL A 17 -2.56 13.00 0.51
N SER A 18 -1.85 11.94 0.12
CA SER A 18 -0.69 11.41 0.84
C SER A 18 0.40 12.47 1.03
N ASN A 19 0.66 13.30 0.01
CA ASN A 19 1.62 14.40 0.11
C ASN A 19 1.09 15.54 0.99
N LEU A 20 -0.20 15.89 0.91
CA LEU A 20 -0.79 16.89 1.79
C LEU A 20 -0.65 16.52 3.27
N PHE A 21 -0.79 15.23 3.63
CA PHE A 21 -0.54 14.77 5.00
C PHE A 21 0.93 14.94 5.43
N LYS A 22 1.88 14.63 4.54
CA LYS A 22 3.31 14.81 4.81
C LYS A 22 3.64 16.29 5.02
N ASP A 23 3.09 17.17 4.19
CA ASP A 23 3.29 18.62 4.27
C ASP A 23 2.70 19.20 5.57
N ALA A 24 1.60 18.61 6.06
CA ALA A 24 1.01 18.94 7.36
C ALA A 24 1.79 18.36 8.56
N GLY A 25 2.90 17.65 8.33
CA GLY A 25 3.73 17.04 9.39
C GLY A 25 3.18 15.73 9.96
N VAL A 26 2.15 15.15 9.33
CA VAL A 26 1.60 13.85 9.73
C VAL A 26 2.36 12.74 9.00
N PRO A 27 2.96 11.77 9.70
CA PRO A 27 3.75 10.73 9.05
C PRO A 27 2.85 9.78 8.26
N VAL A 28 3.27 9.47 7.03
CA VAL A 28 2.60 8.53 6.13
C VAL A 28 3.51 7.32 5.90
N VAL A 29 2.98 6.13 6.14
CA VAL A 29 3.63 4.85 5.82
C VAL A 29 2.98 4.30 4.55
N ASP A 30 3.76 4.25 3.47
CA ASP A 30 3.32 3.75 2.16
C ASP A 30 3.63 2.25 2.04
N ALA A 31 2.56 1.44 1.95
CA ALA A 31 2.70 -0.02 1.87
C ALA A 31 3.37 -0.48 0.57
N ASP A 32 3.20 0.22 -0.55
CA ASP A 32 3.85 -0.13 -1.81
C ASP A 32 5.36 0.15 -1.76
N ILE A 33 5.77 1.25 -1.11
CA ILE A 33 7.19 1.55 -0.89
C ILE A 33 7.82 0.48 0.00
N VAL A 34 7.15 0.10 1.09
CA VAL A 34 7.64 -0.95 2.00
C VAL A 34 7.71 -2.29 1.26
N ALA A 35 6.69 -2.62 0.46
CA ALA A 35 6.68 -3.82 -0.37
C ALA A 35 7.85 -3.85 -1.34
N ARG A 36 8.09 -2.77 -2.10
CA ARG A 36 9.24 -2.66 -3.02
C ARG A 36 10.57 -2.81 -2.31
N MET A 37 10.75 -2.16 -1.16
CA MET A 37 11.99 -2.24 -0.40
C MET A 37 12.26 -3.65 0.13
N ARG A 38 11.22 -4.35 0.62
CA ARG A 38 11.33 -5.71 1.17
C ARG A 38 11.49 -6.76 0.08
N SER A 39 10.71 -6.67 -1.00
CA SER A 39 10.82 -7.54 -2.16
C SER A 39 12.18 -7.41 -2.85
N GLY A 40 12.69 -6.18 -3.02
CA GLY A 40 14.03 -5.95 -3.58
C GLY A 40 15.13 -6.59 -2.73
N ARG A 41 15.03 -6.49 -1.39
CA ARG A 41 15.98 -7.14 -0.47
C ARG A 41 15.86 -8.66 -0.50
N LEU A 42 14.65 -9.21 -0.57
CA LEU A 42 14.44 -10.66 -0.65
C LEU A 42 14.98 -11.23 -1.97
N LEU A 43 14.71 -10.55 -3.09
CA LEU A 43 15.26 -10.89 -4.41
C LEU A 43 16.78 -10.81 -4.44
N ALA A 44 17.37 -9.80 -3.79
CA ALA A 44 18.82 -9.70 -3.64
C ALA A 44 19.38 -10.85 -2.78
N CYS A 45 18.72 -11.21 -1.68
CA CYS A 45 19.12 -12.35 -0.85
C CYS A 45 19.01 -13.69 -1.58
N SER A 46 17.93 -13.94 -2.32
CA SER A 46 17.77 -15.18 -3.10
C SER A 46 18.74 -15.25 -4.28
N ALA A 47 19.11 -14.11 -4.87
CA ALA A 47 20.12 -14.05 -5.92
C ALA A 47 21.52 -14.39 -5.38
N ILE A 48 21.82 -14.04 -4.12
CA ILE A 48 23.08 -14.39 -3.45
C ILE A 48 23.14 -15.88 -3.08
N GLU A 49 22.00 -16.52 -2.79
CA GLU A 49 21.95 -17.97 -2.51
C GLU A 49 22.01 -18.86 -3.76
N GLN A 50 21.76 -18.29 -4.95
CA GLN A 50 21.71 -19.04 -6.22
C GLN A 50 22.89 -18.73 -7.16
N THR A 51 23.79 -17.84 -6.79
CA THR A 51 24.95 -17.49 -7.62
C THR A 51 26.05 -18.53 -7.42
N THR A 52 26.36 -19.27 -8.48
CA THR A 52 27.59 -20.05 -8.57
C THR A 52 28.77 -19.13 -8.89
N GLU A 53 30.02 -19.53 -8.57
CA GLU A 53 31.22 -18.70 -8.78
C GLU A 53 31.39 -18.17 -10.21
N GLU A 54 30.77 -18.82 -11.21
CA GLU A 54 30.78 -18.38 -12.61
C GLU A 54 29.96 -17.09 -12.83
N ASP A 55 28.87 -16.90 -12.10
CA ASP A 55 27.98 -15.71 -12.22
C ASP A 55 28.56 -14.47 -11.53
N MET A 56 29.44 -14.65 -10.54
CA MET A 56 30.15 -13.55 -9.87
C MET A 56 31.06 -12.77 -10.84
N SER A 57 31.67 -13.46 -11.81
CA SER A 57 32.56 -12.82 -12.79
C SER A 57 31.83 -11.89 -13.76
N ALA A 58 30.52 -12.09 -13.97
CA ALA A 58 29.69 -11.25 -14.83
C ALA A 58 29.15 -9.99 -14.10
N LEU A 59 29.24 -9.94 -12.76
CA LEU A 59 28.70 -8.86 -11.93
C LEU A 59 29.74 -7.82 -11.52
N GLU A 60 31.04 -8.06 -11.79
CA GLU A 60 32.11 -7.09 -11.48
C GLU A 60 32.01 -5.78 -12.30
N GLY A 61 31.13 -5.70 -13.30
CA GLY A 61 30.99 -4.53 -14.18
C GLY A 61 29.78 -3.62 -13.95
N GLY A 62 28.79 -3.98 -13.13
CA GLY A 62 27.59 -3.15 -13.00
C GLY A 62 26.53 -3.71 -12.07
N GLY A 63 26.37 -3.07 -10.91
CA GLY A 63 25.40 -3.47 -9.89
C GLY A 63 23.96 -3.56 -10.41
N VAL A 64 23.14 -4.35 -9.71
CA VAL A 64 21.70 -4.48 -9.96
C VAL A 64 21.06 -3.11 -9.85
N SER A 65 20.78 -2.48 -11.00
CA SER A 65 20.16 -1.16 -11.06
C SER A 65 18.76 -1.21 -10.44
N ALA A 66 18.43 -0.17 -9.68
CA ALA A 66 17.10 0.07 -9.12
C ALA A 66 15.98 -0.03 -10.18
N ASP A 67 16.31 0.14 -11.48
CA ASP A 67 15.37 0.01 -12.59
C ASP A 67 14.96 -1.43 -12.90
N TYR A 68 15.81 -2.43 -12.65
CA TYR A 68 15.45 -3.84 -12.83
C TYR A 68 14.38 -4.25 -11.81
N SER A 69 14.58 -3.92 -10.54
CA SER A 69 13.59 -4.14 -9.48
C SER A 69 12.31 -3.33 -9.71
N ARG A 70 12.42 -2.11 -10.26
CA ARG A 70 11.27 -1.26 -10.62
C ARG A 70 10.41 -1.90 -11.72
N ARG A 71 11.04 -2.42 -12.78
CA ARG A 71 10.36 -3.09 -13.91
C ARG A 71 9.76 -4.44 -13.51
N ALA A 72 10.45 -5.23 -12.69
CA ALA A 72 9.94 -6.50 -12.18
C ALA A 72 8.71 -6.31 -11.27
N MET A 73 8.74 -5.31 -10.38
CA MET A 73 7.62 -4.97 -9.50
C MET A 73 6.45 -4.33 -10.26
N GLN A 74 6.72 -3.41 -11.20
CA GLN A 74 5.68 -2.86 -12.07
C GLN A 74 5.04 -3.96 -12.92
N GLY A 75 5.83 -4.90 -13.46
CA GLY A 75 5.33 -6.05 -14.20
C GLY A 75 4.47 -6.97 -13.35
N ALA A 76 4.90 -7.30 -12.12
CA ALA A 76 4.12 -8.13 -11.20
C ALA A 76 2.82 -7.46 -10.75
N GLN A 77 2.83 -6.14 -10.51
CA GLN A 77 1.66 -5.37 -10.10
C GLN A 77 0.67 -5.16 -11.24
N LEU A 78 1.14 -4.83 -12.46
CA LEU A 78 0.30 -4.79 -13.65
C LEU A 78 -0.29 -6.16 -13.98
N LEU A 79 0.47 -7.25 -13.80
CA LEU A 79 -0.03 -8.62 -13.99
C LEU A 79 -1.07 -9.01 -12.94
N LEU A 80 -0.95 -8.51 -11.71
CA LEU A 80 -1.96 -8.66 -10.66
C LEU A 80 -3.24 -7.91 -11.03
N GLU A 81 -3.11 -6.63 -11.39
CA GLU A 81 -4.22 -5.76 -11.75
C GLU A 81 -4.94 -6.26 -13.02
N GLN A 82 -4.21 -6.65 -14.07
CA GLN A 82 -4.81 -7.16 -15.31
C GLN A 82 -5.44 -8.54 -15.15
N ARG A 83 -4.93 -9.42 -14.27
CA ARG A 83 -5.43 -10.81 -14.15
C ARG A 83 -6.49 -11.03 -13.09
N VAL A 84 -6.63 -10.12 -12.11
CA VAL A 84 -7.81 -10.04 -11.24
C VAL A 84 -9.04 -9.64 -12.08
N ALA A 85 -8.87 -8.70 -13.03
CA ALA A 85 -9.90 -8.35 -14.03
C ALA A 85 -10.36 -9.56 -14.85
N GLY A 86 -9.42 -10.32 -15.40
CA GLY A 86 -9.72 -11.53 -16.18
C GLY A 86 -10.19 -12.74 -15.36
N ALA A 87 -10.32 -12.63 -14.02
CA ALA A 87 -10.85 -13.72 -13.18
C ALA A 87 -12.37 -13.66 -13.02
N GLN A 88 -12.95 -12.47 -13.17
CA GLN A 88 -14.40 -12.26 -13.04
C GLN A 88 -15.15 -12.43 -14.36
N GLN A 89 -14.46 -12.40 -15.51
CA GLN A 89 -15.03 -12.63 -16.84
C GLN A 89 -14.55 -13.95 -17.47
N GLY A 90 -14.69 -15.05 -16.73
CA GLY A 90 -14.26 -16.39 -17.14
C GLY A 90 -15.41 -17.35 -17.44
N GLY A 91 -16.43 -16.88 -18.15
CA GLY A 91 -17.55 -17.68 -18.64
C GLY A 91 -17.94 -17.28 -20.07
N GLY A 92 -17.04 -17.44 -21.04
CA GLY A 92 -17.32 -17.16 -22.44
C GLY A 92 -16.15 -17.52 -23.35
N ARG A 93 -16.39 -18.43 -24.31
CA ARG A 93 -15.45 -18.83 -25.36
C ARG A 93 -15.34 -17.75 -26.44
N GLY A 94 -14.14 -17.58 -27.02
CA GLY A 94 -14.02 -17.13 -28.42
C GLY A 94 -12.83 -16.22 -28.73
N GLY A 95 -11.76 -16.81 -29.27
CA GLY A 95 -11.19 -16.46 -30.59
C GLY A 95 -10.62 -15.06 -30.91
N HIS A 96 -9.31 -15.10 -31.24
CA HIS A 96 -8.57 -14.37 -32.30
C HIS A 96 -7.80 -13.08 -31.99
N ASN A 97 -6.47 -13.25 -32.15
CA ASN A 97 -5.38 -12.39 -32.64
C ASN A 97 -5.46 -10.87 -32.48
N ASP A 98 -4.41 -10.30 -31.87
CA ASP A 98 -3.48 -9.43 -32.60
C ASP A 98 -2.08 -9.50 -31.97
N GLY A 99 -1.10 -9.68 -32.85
CA GLY A 99 0.33 -9.72 -32.55
C GLY A 99 0.92 -8.34 -32.36
N GLU A 100 2.23 -8.32 -32.09
CA GLU A 100 3.12 -7.14 -32.06
C GLU A 100 3.29 -6.36 -30.74
N GLY A 101 2.58 -6.72 -29.66
CA GLY A 101 2.89 -6.21 -28.30
C GLY A 101 3.80 -7.10 -27.43
N ALA A 102 3.99 -8.36 -27.81
CA ALA A 102 4.51 -9.40 -26.92
C ALA A 102 6.05 -9.51 -26.86
N ALA A 103 6.78 -8.92 -27.81
CA ALA A 103 8.22 -9.18 -27.97
C ALA A 103 9.13 -8.52 -26.90
N THR A 104 8.59 -7.58 -26.10
CA THR A 104 9.36 -6.91 -25.03
C THR A 104 9.08 -7.47 -23.63
N LEU A 105 8.13 -8.42 -23.49
CA LEU A 105 7.71 -8.98 -22.20
C LEU A 105 8.25 -10.39 -21.91
N GLU A 106 8.91 -11.06 -22.88
CA GLU A 106 9.49 -12.39 -22.66
C GLU A 106 10.87 -12.40 -21.98
N LYS A 107 11.60 -11.27 -21.97
CA LYS A 107 12.97 -11.25 -21.42
C LYS A 107 13.05 -11.13 -19.89
N GLY A 108 11.93 -10.95 -19.18
CA GLY A 108 11.89 -10.75 -17.72
C GLY A 108 11.78 -12.03 -16.87
N CYS A 109 11.45 -13.18 -17.46
CA CYS A 109 11.18 -14.41 -16.71
C CYS A 109 11.69 -15.64 -17.44
N ARG A 110 13.03 -15.80 -17.55
CA ARG A 110 13.61 -17.08 -17.97
C ARG A 110 13.61 -18.13 -16.84
N CYS A 111 13.30 -17.74 -15.61
CA CYS A 111 13.32 -18.60 -14.41
C CYS A 111 12.02 -19.38 -14.11
N TRP A 112 10.91 -19.15 -14.82
CA TRP A 112 9.62 -19.75 -14.45
C TRP A 112 8.96 -20.45 -15.63
N GLY A 113 9.57 -21.55 -16.07
CA GLY A 113 8.95 -22.47 -17.01
C GLY A 113 7.78 -23.23 -16.37
N ARG A 114 6.60 -23.16 -17.01
CA ARG A 114 5.40 -24.02 -16.82
C ARG A 114 4.47 -23.81 -15.60
N VAL A 115 4.53 -22.70 -14.87
CA VAL A 115 3.51 -22.42 -13.84
C VAL A 115 2.52 -21.35 -14.34
N PRO A 116 1.19 -21.57 -14.31
CA PRO A 116 0.21 -20.55 -14.64
C PRO A 116 0.44 -19.31 -13.76
N ALA A 117 0.59 -18.11 -14.34
CA ALA A 117 1.06 -16.94 -13.57
C ALA A 117 0.18 -16.57 -12.35
N ARG A 118 -1.10 -17.00 -12.29
CA ARG A 118 -1.94 -16.87 -11.09
C ARG A 118 -1.40 -17.65 -9.89
N GLN A 119 -0.87 -18.85 -10.11
CA GLN A 119 -0.25 -19.66 -9.07
C GLN A 119 1.08 -19.07 -8.63
N CYS A 120 1.88 -18.52 -9.55
CA CYS A 120 3.12 -17.82 -9.20
C CYS A 120 2.86 -16.61 -8.30
N VAL A 121 1.87 -15.78 -8.65
CA VAL A 121 1.55 -14.56 -7.91
C VAL A 121 1.02 -14.88 -6.50
N SER A 122 0.11 -15.85 -6.38
CA SER A 122 -0.41 -16.28 -5.08
C SER A 122 0.70 -16.85 -4.19
N TYR A 123 1.59 -17.67 -4.78
CA TYR A 123 2.75 -18.22 -4.08
C TYR A 123 3.73 -17.14 -3.63
N TRP A 124 4.08 -16.20 -4.52
CA TRP A 124 4.94 -15.06 -4.21
C TRP A 124 4.34 -14.17 -3.11
N TYR A 125 3.04 -13.89 -3.17
CA TYR A 125 2.34 -13.12 -2.14
C TYR A 125 2.37 -13.85 -0.79
N SER A 126 2.20 -15.17 -0.77
CA SER A 126 2.27 -15.96 0.47
C SER A 126 3.65 -15.92 1.14
N LEU A 127 4.72 -15.83 0.34
CA LEU A 127 6.09 -15.69 0.83
C LEU A 127 6.39 -14.26 1.29
N LEU A 128 5.98 -13.25 0.52
CA LEU A 128 6.32 -11.85 0.79
C LEU A 128 5.43 -11.21 1.86
N ALA A 129 4.14 -11.57 1.95
CA ALA A 129 3.18 -10.96 2.86
C ALA A 129 3.67 -10.86 4.33
N PRO A 130 4.25 -11.91 4.96
CA PRO A 130 4.78 -11.78 6.32
C PRO A 130 5.95 -10.79 6.40
N HIS A 131 6.85 -10.75 5.41
CA HIS A 131 7.98 -9.81 5.39
C HIS A 131 7.55 -8.35 5.14
N ILE A 132 6.54 -8.14 4.30
CA ILE A 132 5.97 -6.81 4.02
C ILE A 132 5.24 -6.30 5.26
N SER A 133 4.38 -7.15 5.85
CA SER A 133 3.65 -6.82 7.09
C SER A 133 4.61 -6.49 8.23
N TRP A 134 5.68 -7.27 8.39
CA TRP A 134 6.73 -6.98 9.35
C TRP A 134 7.42 -5.64 9.06
N GLY A 135 7.67 -5.33 7.78
CA GLY A 135 8.22 -4.06 7.36
C GLY A 135 7.34 -2.86 7.74
N ILE A 136 6.03 -2.96 7.48
CA ILE A 136 5.06 -1.90 7.81
C ILE A 136 5.00 -1.73 9.33
N MET A 137 4.89 -2.84 10.07
CA MET A 137 4.87 -2.83 11.53
C MET A 137 6.13 -2.18 12.12
N TRP A 138 7.31 -2.43 11.54
CA TRP A 138 8.56 -1.83 11.98
C TRP A 138 8.59 -0.31 11.77
N GLU A 139 8.12 0.18 10.61
CA GLU A 139 8.02 1.63 10.38
C GLU A 139 7.03 2.29 11.35
N MET A 140 5.89 1.63 11.60
CA MET A 140 4.93 2.09 12.61
C MET A 140 5.55 2.14 14.01
N ALA A 141 6.33 1.13 14.40
CA ALA A 141 7.00 1.09 15.70
C ALA A 141 8.01 2.23 15.88
N LYS A 142 8.79 2.58 14.84
CA LYS A 142 9.69 3.74 14.87
C LYS A 142 8.95 5.04 15.12
N LEU A 143 7.85 5.26 14.42
CA LEU A 143 7.02 6.46 14.57
C LEU A 143 6.36 6.51 15.95
N TRP A 144 5.91 5.36 16.45
CA TRP A 144 5.38 5.24 17.80
C TRP A 144 6.44 5.60 18.87
N MET A 145 7.69 5.13 18.72
CA MET A 145 8.80 5.48 19.63
C MET A 145 9.11 6.97 19.62
N LYS A 146 9.05 7.62 18.43
CA LYS A 146 9.19 9.07 18.28
C LYS A 146 8.05 9.85 18.94
N GLY A 147 6.96 9.19 19.33
CA GLY A 147 5.82 9.81 20.03
C GLY A 147 4.74 10.37 19.11
N TYR A 148 4.69 9.95 17.85
CA TYR A 148 3.61 10.33 16.96
C TYR A 148 2.27 9.76 17.46
N LYS A 149 1.28 10.64 17.59
CA LYS A 149 -0.05 10.28 18.07
C LYS A 149 -0.91 9.70 16.95
N VAL A 150 -0.67 10.15 15.72
CA VAL A 150 -1.41 9.78 14.50
C VAL A 150 -0.42 9.33 13.44
N ILE A 151 -0.73 8.24 12.74
CA ILE A 151 0.01 7.75 11.57
C ILE A 151 -0.99 7.44 10.46
N ILE A 152 -0.69 7.86 9.24
CA ILE A 152 -1.46 7.48 8.04
C ILE A 152 -0.85 6.23 7.42
N LEU A 153 -1.66 5.20 7.18
CA LEU A 153 -1.28 4.00 6.44
C LEU A 153 -1.83 4.11 5.02
N ASP A 154 -0.95 4.35 4.06
CA ASP A 154 -1.31 4.46 2.65
C ASP A 154 -1.27 3.06 1.99
N ILE A 155 -2.45 2.48 1.75
CA ILE A 155 -2.63 1.10 1.26
C ILE A 155 -3.66 1.09 0.11
N PRO A 156 -3.25 0.89 -1.16
CA PRO A 156 -4.18 0.84 -2.29
C PRO A 156 -5.21 -0.29 -2.19
N LEU A 157 -4.80 -1.44 -1.64
CA LEU A 157 -5.61 -2.67 -1.50
C LEU A 157 -6.14 -2.87 -0.07
N LEU A 158 -6.47 -1.77 0.62
CA LEU A 158 -6.83 -1.79 2.04
C LEU A 158 -8.03 -2.72 2.34
N PHE A 159 -9.10 -2.60 1.56
CA PHE A 159 -10.33 -3.39 1.75
C PHE A 159 -10.18 -4.80 1.19
N GLU A 160 -9.47 -4.96 0.07
CA GLU A 160 -9.18 -6.23 -0.58
C GLU A 160 -8.44 -7.18 0.36
N THR A 161 -7.55 -6.64 1.20
CA THR A 161 -6.72 -7.39 2.15
C THR A 161 -7.31 -7.46 3.56
N LYS A 162 -8.48 -6.84 3.79
CA LYS A 162 -9.15 -6.74 5.11
C LYS A 162 -8.28 -6.11 6.21
N ILE A 163 -7.35 -5.23 5.81
CA ILE A 163 -6.47 -4.49 6.73
C ILE A 163 -7.19 -3.26 7.32
N ASP A 164 -8.34 -2.90 6.75
CA ASP A 164 -9.27 -1.87 7.28
C ASP A 164 -9.52 -2.03 8.79
N ARG A 165 -9.60 -3.26 9.30
CA ARG A 165 -9.81 -3.56 10.74
C ARG A 165 -8.71 -3.05 11.67
N TRP A 166 -7.53 -2.76 11.13
CA TRP A 166 -6.37 -2.27 11.88
C TRP A 166 -6.26 -0.74 11.85
N THR A 167 -7.08 -0.10 11.01
CA THR A 167 -7.14 1.35 10.81
C THR A 167 -8.47 1.90 11.26
N ASN A 168 -8.46 3.03 11.95
CA ASN A 168 -9.66 3.76 12.31
C ASN A 168 -9.29 5.25 12.54
N PRO A 169 -9.86 6.20 11.77
CA PRO A 169 -10.80 6.02 10.66
C PRO A 169 -10.14 5.56 9.34
N VAL A 170 -10.93 5.10 8.38
CA VAL A 170 -10.56 4.85 6.98
C VAL A 170 -10.99 6.02 6.10
N THR A 171 -10.01 6.62 5.41
CA THR A 171 -10.18 7.71 4.46
C THR A 171 -10.04 7.21 3.03
N VAL A 172 -11.07 7.45 2.21
CA VAL A 172 -11.08 7.11 0.79
C VAL A 172 -10.97 8.37 -0.07
N VAL A 173 -10.02 8.37 -1.01
CA VAL A 173 -9.95 9.38 -2.07
C VAL A 173 -10.78 8.89 -3.24
N TRP A 174 -11.91 9.56 -3.46
CA TRP A 174 -12.91 9.23 -4.47
C TRP A 174 -12.87 10.23 -5.64
N VAL A 175 -13.21 9.73 -6.82
CA VAL A 175 -13.35 10.52 -8.05
C VAL A 175 -14.52 9.94 -8.84
N ASN A 176 -15.23 10.77 -9.60
CA ASN A 176 -16.26 10.30 -10.52
C ASN A 176 -15.65 9.39 -11.62
N PRO A 177 -16.37 8.35 -12.09
CA PRO A 177 -15.85 7.39 -13.06
C PRO A 177 -15.29 8.02 -14.34
N GLU A 178 -15.97 9.04 -14.87
CA GLU A 178 -15.57 9.74 -16.10
C GLU A 178 -14.20 10.40 -15.94
N THR A 179 -14.00 11.18 -14.88
CA THR A 179 -12.70 11.83 -14.62
C THR A 179 -11.63 10.81 -14.23
N GLN A 180 -12.01 9.69 -13.60
CA GLN A 180 -11.10 8.59 -13.30
C GLN A 180 -10.49 8.01 -14.59
N ILE A 181 -11.35 7.71 -15.57
CA ILE A 181 -10.95 7.17 -16.88
C ILE A 181 -10.10 8.19 -17.64
N GLN A 182 -10.55 9.45 -17.72
CA GLN A 182 -9.82 10.51 -18.41
C GLN A 182 -8.41 10.71 -17.83
N ARG A 183 -8.28 10.72 -16.49
CA ARG A 183 -6.97 10.82 -15.82
C ARG A 183 -6.10 9.61 -16.10
N LEU A 184 -6.69 8.42 -16.11
CA LEU A 184 -5.96 7.18 -16.39
C LEU A 184 -5.43 7.16 -17.82
N MET A 185 -6.27 7.51 -18.80
CA MET A 185 -5.89 7.65 -20.20
C MET A 185 -4.79 8.70 -20.39
N SER A 186 -4.93 9.87 -19.76
CA SER A 186 -3.94 10.95 -19.86
C SER A 186 -2.59 10.57 -19.24
N ARG A 187 -2.60 9.81 -18.14
CA ARG A 187 -1.39 9.39 -17.42
C ARG A 187 -0.66 8.25 -18.12
N ASP A 188 -1.40 7.23 -18.56
CA ASP A 188 -0.84 5.97 -19.06
C ASP A 188 -0.84 5.88 -20.59
N GLY A 189 -1.46 6.83 -21.30
CA GLY A 189 -1.56 6.84 -22.76
C GLY A 189 -2.38 5.67 -23.31
N CYS A 190 -3.33 5.13 -22.54
CA CYS A 190 -4.11 3.95 -22.93
C CYS A 190 -5.46 4.32 -23.56
N SER A 191 -6.06 3.37 -24.28
CA SER A 191 -7.42 3.55 -24.81
C SER A 191 -8.47 3.58 -23.69
N GLU A 192 -9.64 4.13 -23.97
CA GLU A 192 -10.77 4.16 -23.03
C GLU A 192 -11.17 2.75 -22.57
N GLU A 193 -11.26 1.80 -23.50
CA GLU A 193 -11.57 0.40 -23.18
C GLU A 193 -10.52 -0.22 -22.25
N GLN A 194 -9.24 0.02 -22.51
CA GLN A 194 -8.15 -0.44 -21.64
C GLN A 194 -8.22 0.20 -20.25
N ALA A 195 -8.53 1.50 -20.18
CA ALA A 195 -8.70 2.22 -18.92
C ALA A 195 -9.88 1.64 -18.13
N GLN A 196 -11.02 1.41 -18.78
CA GLN A 196 -12.21 0.82 -18.17
C GLN A 196 -11.93 -0.59 -17.65
N ASN A 197 -11.23 -1.42 -18.42
CA ASN A 197 -10.85 -2.77 -18.01
C ASN A 197 -9.95 -2.76 -16.76
N ARG A 198 -9.04 -1.79 -16.65
CA ARG A 198 -8.20 -1.61 -15.44
C ARG A 198 -9.01 -1.14 -14.23
N VAL A 199 -9.96 -0.23 -14.42
CA VAL A 199 -10.85 0.23 -13.34
C VAL A 199 -11.74 -0.92 -12.85
N ASN A 200 -12.34 -1.67 -13.77
CA ASN A 200 -13.21 -2.82 -13.48
C ASN A 200 -12.46 -3.98 -12.81
N ALA A 201 -11.12 -4.03 -12.93
CA ALA A 201 -10.30 -5.02 -12.26
C ALA A 201 -10.21 -4.84 -10.75
N GLN A 202 -10.43 -3.61 -10.27
CA GLN A 202 -10.35 -3.26 -8.86
C GLN A 202 -11.74 -3.33 -8.22
N LEU A 203 -11.79 -3.39 -6.88
CA LEU A 203 -13.07 -3.19 -6.19
C LEU A 203 -13.65 -1.83 -6.56
N ALA A 204 -14.95 -1.81 -6.83
CA ALA A 204 -15.68 -0.62 -7.27
C ALA A 204 -15.40 0.55 -6.31
N LEU A 205 -15.00 1.69 -6.86
CA LEU A 205 -14.63 2.87 -6.07
C LEU A 205 -15.81 3.41 -5.26
N ASP A 206 -17.02 3.30 -5.80
CA ASP A 206 -18.26 3.66 -5.09
C ASP A 206 -18.55 2.74 -3.90
N TRP A 207 -18.20 1.46 -4.00
CA TRP A 207 -18.29 0.54 -2.86
C TRP A 207 -17.25 0.89 -1.79
N LYS A 208 -16.01 1.21 -2.18
CA LYS A 208 -15.00 1.70 -1.21
C LYS A 208 -15.48 2.97 -0.51
N ARG A 209 -16.17 3.85 -1.23
CA ARG A 209 -16.77 5.07 -0.69
C ARG A 209 -17.85 4.77 0.35
N SER A 210 -18.70 3.75 0.16
CA SER A 210 -19.75 3.41 1.13
C SER A 210 -19.19 2.80 2.43
N GLU A 211 -18.05 2.14 2.35
CA GLU A 211 -17.37 1.54 3.52
C GLU A 211 -16.43 2.52 4.25
N ALA A 212 -16.21 3.73 3.70
CA ALA A 212 -15.28 4.69 4.26
C ALA A 212 -15.90 5.50 5.41
N ASP A 213 -15.13 5.75 6.46
CA ASP A 213 -15.50 6.70 7.51
C ASP A 213 -15.43 8.15 6.99
N ILE A 214 -14.46 8.42 6.10
CA ILE A 214 -14.18 9.76 5.56
C ILE A 214 -13.94 9.64 4.05
N VAL A 215 -14.59 10.52 3.27
CA VAL A 215 -14.45 10.57 1.81
C VAL A 215 -13.89 11.92 1.40
N ILE A 216 -12.84 11.93 0.60
CA ILE A 216 -12.30 13.12 -0.07
C ILE A 216 -12.67 13.02 -1.55
N ASN A 217 -13.50 13.94 -2.02
CA ASN A 217 -13.85 14.05 -3.43
C ASN A 217 -12.80 14.86 -4.18
N ASN A 218 -12.04 14.17 -5.03
CA ASN A 218 -10.97 14.75 -5.87
C ASN A 218 -11.40 14.85 -7.35
N SER A 219 -12.70 15.01 -7.62
CA SER A 219 -13.24 15.22 -8.97
C SER A 219 -13.13 16.68 -9.43
N GLY A 220 -13.13 17.62 -8.49
CA GLY A 220 -13.06 19.06 -8.75
C GLY A 220 -11.62 19.57 -8.88
N SER A 221 -11.41 20.82 -8.45
CA SER A 221 -10.10 21.45 -8.47
C SER A 221 -9.20 20.95 -7.33
N LEU A 222 -7.90 21.22 -7.44
CA LEU A 222 -6.94 20.95 -6.36
C LEU A 222 -7.26 21.78 -5.10
N ASP A 223 -7.81 22.97 -5.25
CA ASP A 223 -8.17 23.82 -4.11
C ASP A 223 -9.40 23.29 -3.37
N ASP A 224 -10.39 22.76 -4.08
CA ASP A 224 -11.53 22.06 -3.46
C ASP A 224 -11.05 20.84 -2.63
N THR A 225 -10.04 20.14 -3.16
CA THR A 225 -9.44 18.99 -2.49
C THR A 225 -8.64 19.42 -1.26
N ARG A 226 -7.96 20.56 -1.31
CA ARG A 226 -7.24 21.14 -0.16
C ARG A 226 -8.21 21.56 0.95
N LEU A 227 -9.34 22.18 0.60
CA LEU A 227 -10.37 22.56 1.58
C LEU A 227 -10.94 21.32 2.28
N GLN A 228 -11.34 20.30 1.52
CA GLN A 228 -11.79 19.03 2.08
C GLN A 228 -10.69 18.37 2.94
N PHE A 229 -9.43 18.41 2.49
CA PHE A 229 -8.30 17.88 3.24
C PHE A 229 -8.12 18.57 4.60
N GLN A 230 -8.30 19.89 4.69
CA GLN A 230 -8.23 20.61 5.96
C GLN A 230 -9.29 20.12 6.95
N ASP A 231 -10.50 19.82 6.46
CA ASP A 231 -11.55 19.21 7.29
C ASP A 231 -11.17 17.81 7.77
N VAL A 232 -10.59 16.99 6.90
CA VAL A 232 -10.11 15.64 7.26
C VAL A 232 -8.97 15.73 8.27
N LEU A 233 -8.01 16.62 8.05
CA LEU A 233 -6.86 16.82 8.95
C LEU A 233 -7.33 17.20 10.35
N ARG A 234 -8.34 18.06 10.46
CA ARG A 234 -8.95 18.44 11.75
C ARG A 234 -9.53 17.23 12.46
N LYS A 235 -10.37 16.45 11.77
CA LYS A 235 -11.02 15.23 12.32
C LYS A 235 -9.99 14.20 12.78
N VAL A 236 -8.99 13.95 11.94
CA VAL A 236 -7.92 12.99 12.22
C VAL A 236 -7.05 13.43 13.40
N SER A 237 -6.86 14.74 13.56
CA SER A 237 -6.06 15.35 14.63
C SER A 237 -6.84 15.58 15.94
N GLU A 238 -8.11 15.18 16.01
CA GLU A 238 -8.88 15.25 17.25
C GLU A 238 -8.21 14.49 18.39
N PRO A 239 -8.45 14.86 19.66
CA PRO A 239 -7.88 14.17 20.81
C PRO A 239 -8.07 12.64 20.72
N LEU A 240 -7.03 11.91 21.13
CA LEU A 240 -7.08 10.46 21.16
C LEU A 240 -8.16 9.99 22.14
N THR A 241 -8.96 9.02 21.72
CA THR A 241 -9.86 8.28 22.61
C THR A 241 -9.06 7.55 23.68
N TRP A 242 -9.69 7.15 24.79
CA TRP A 242 -9.00 6.46 25.88
C TRP A 242 -8.32 5.14 25.42
N LYS A 243 -8.95 4.39 24.51
CA LYS A 243 -8.37 3.16 23.92
C LYS A 243 -7.12 3.47 23.11
N GLU A 244 -7.18 4.51 22.27
CA GLU A 244 -6.03 4.95 21.50
C GLU A 244 -4.93 5.49 22.41
N ARG A 245 -5.29 6.24 23.46
CA ARG A 245 -4.33 6.76 24.44
C ARG A 245 -3.60 5.62 25.14
N LEU A 246 -4.29 4.55 25.57
CA LEU A 246 -3.65 3.36 26.15
C LEU A 246 -2.62 2.71 25.21
N ARG A 247 -2.90 2.66 23.89
CA ARG A 247 -1.95 2.16 22.88
C ARG A 247 -0.84 3.16 22.54
N SER A 248 -0.88 4.40 23.03
CA SER A 248 0.18 5.37 22.80
C SER A 248 1.34 5.18 23.77
N ARG A 249 2.52 5.66 23.40
CA ARG A 249 3.69 5.74 24.29
C ARG A 249 3.34 6.40 25.61
N ASP A 250 2.61 7.52 25.56
CA ASP A 250 2.24 8.29 26.76
C ASP A 250 1.29 7.49 27.67
N GLY A 251 0.40 6.69 27.08
CA GLY A 251 -0.46 5.78 27.85
C GLY A 251 0.33 4.67 28.54
N LEU A 252 1.28 4.05 27.83
CA LEU A 252 2.16 3.04 28.42
C LEU A 252 2.99 3.61 29.58
N ILE A 253 3.58 4.79 29.39
CA ILE A 253 4.32 5.50 30.44
C ILE A 253 3.42 5.77 31.65
N SER A 254 2.19 6.24 31.42
CA SER A 254 1.24 6.49 32.50
C SER A 254 0.91 5.22 33.29
N VAL A 255 0.73 4.07 32.62
CA VAL A 255 0.48 2.78 33.31
C VAL A 255 1.69 2.40 34.16
N VAL A 256 2.89 2.45 33.59
CA VAL A 256 4.13 2.09 34.30
C VAL A 256 4.35 2.97 35.53
N VAL A 257 4.16 4.29 35.39
CA VAL A 257 4.29 5.24 36.50
C VAL A 257 3.24 4.96 37.58
N CYS A 258 1.97 4.75 37.21
CA CYS A 258 0.92 4.41 38.18
C CYS A 258 1.22 3.12 38.94
N THR A 259 1.71 2.08 38.26
CA THR A 259 2.10 0.81 38.90
C THR A 259 3.30 1.01 39.83
N ALA A 260 4.33 1.73 39.40
CA ALA A 260 5.51 2.01 40.22
C ALA A 260 5.16 2.80 41.49
N VAL A 261 4.35 3.86 41.36
CA VAL A 261 3.84 4.66 42.50
C VAL A 261 3.01 3.79 43.44
N GLY A 262 2.11 2.95 42.89
CA GLY A 262 1.30 2.03 43.69
C GLY A 262 2.15 1.05 44.51
N VAL A 263 3.19 0.45 43.91
CA VAL A 263 4.12 -0.45 44.62
C VAL A 263 4.90 0.30 45.71
N LEU A 264 5.34 1.53 45.45
CA LEU A 264 6.05 2.34 46.43
C LEU A 264 5.16 2.73 47.63
N LEU A 265 3.90 3.09 47.38
CA LEU A 265 2.92 3.40 48.43
C LEU A 265 2.59 2.16 49.26
N ALA A 266 2.39 1.00 48.62
CA ALA A 266 2.15 -0.26 49.32
C ALA A 266 3.32 -0.65 50.24
N ARG A 267 4.57 -0.46 49.78
CA ARG A 267 5.77 -0.69 50.61
C ARG A 267 5.85 0.26 51.81
N LYS A 268 5.47 1.53 51.66
CA LYS A 268 5.45 2.50 52.75
C LYS A 268 4.38 2.23 53.80
N ASN A 269 3.27 1.59 53.43
CA ASN A 269 2.20 1.20 54.37
C ASN A 269 2.45 -0.16 55.06
N LEU A 270 3.46 -0.91 54.63
CA LEU A 270 3.86 -2.21 55.20
C LEU A 270 5.05 -2.10 56.18
N LEU A 271 5.65 -0.91 56.31
CA LEU A 271 6.74 -0.57 57.25
C LEU A 271 6.20 0.37 58.33
#